data_AF-A0AAT9LWH3-F1
#
_entry.id   AF-A0AAT9LWH3-F1
#
_cell.length_a   1.000
_cell.length_b   1.000
_cell.length_c   1.000
_cell.angle_alpha   90.00
_cell.angle_beta   90.00
_cell.angle_gamma   90.00
#
_symmetry.space_group_name_H-M   'P 1'
#
loop_
_entity.id
_entity.type
_entity.pdbx_description
1 polymer ?
#
loop_
_entity_poly.entity_id
_entity_poly.type
_entity_poly.pdbx_seq_one_letter_code
_entity_poly.pdbx_strand_id
1 'polypeptide(L)'
;MARVPTNPPESMQHQLRQRLNRHARERWPQVDAITLCFRAGFAYMAAELPGGESLPLCRLRFTGVLHTWGFALYQASNDSYRDNILPSGLLAGSAEEALDCAGELYLKPHAPGGSGPTRVPVGLVVLVGPPASGKTSFVRALIARGQIDEDAVVSSDEIRAELFGTSPTDADPDAADARIFEERDRRIVARLAAGQTAVAESTNVTPQARGRLIAIAKRFNAPVTMLRFTPDLAVLLQQHAGRGRTDLTAADVRAYAAVMARHAGTDQLRSEGANAVHDVPGRRQGVTPAHAAAHFSIT
;
A
#
# COMPACT_ATOMS: atom_id res chain seq x y z
N MET A 1 42.69 -7.73 -16.21
CA MET A 1 41.66 -6.80 -16.72
C MET A 1 40.32 -7.48 -16.66
N ALA A 2 39.37 -6.99 -15.86
CA ALA A 2 38.01 -7.51 -15.89
C ALA A 2 37.39 -7.18 -17.25
N ARG A 3 36.94 -8.19 -17.99
CA ARG A 3 36.21 -8.03 -19.26
C ARG A 3 35.04 -7.06 -19.03
N VAL A 4 34.91 -6.03 -19.87
CA VAL A 4 33.73 -5.18 -19.90
C VAL A 4 32.52 -6.10 -20.10
N PRO A 5 31.50 -6.07 -19.21
CA PRO A 5 30.34 -6.93 -19.36
C PRO A 5 29.62 -6.58 -20.67
N THR A 6 29.70 -7.47 -21.65
CA THR A 6 28.95 -7.34 -22.90
C THR A 6 27.53 -7.83 -22.67
N ASN A 7 26.57 -7.19 -23.33
CA ASN A 7 25.21 -7.70 -23.34
C ASN A 7 25.18 -9.12 -23.94
N PRO A 8 24.27 -9.99 -23.48
CA PRO A 8 24.02 -11.26 -24.14
C PRO A 8 23.63 -11.03 -25.62
N PRO A 9 23.95 -11.96 -26.54
CA PRO A 9 23.54 -11.86 -27.95
C PRO A 9 22.04 -11.64 -28.11
N GLU A 10 21.61 -10.93 -29.16
CA GLU A 10 20.18 -10.60 -29.38
C GLU A 10 19.28 -11.83 -29.44
N SER A 11 19.75 -12.92 -30.05
CA SER A 11 19.03 -14.21 -30.06
C SER A 11 18.77 -14.75 -28.66
N MET A 12 19.74 -14.61 -27.75
CA MET A 12 19.61 -14.98 -26.35
C MET A 12 18.66 -14.03 -25.60
N GLN A 13 18.71 -12.73 -25.90
CA GLN A 13 17.76 -11.76 -25.33
C GLN A 13 16.32 -12.11 -25.72
N HIS A 14 16.09 -12.44 -26.99
CA HIS A 14 14.77 -12.82 -27.49
C HIS A 14 14.27 -14.12 -26.85
N GLN A 15 15.11 -15.16 -26.78
CA GLN A 15 14.78 -16.42 -26.11
C GLN A 15 14.50 -16.21 -24.62
N LEU A 16 15.27 -15.36 -23.94
CA LEU A 16 15.07 -15.05 -22.52
C LEU A 16 13.70 -14.40 -22.28
N ARG A 17 13.32 -13.41 -23.09
CA ARG A 17 11.99 -12.79 -23.02
C ARG A 17 10.87 -13.81 -23.20
N GLN A 18 10.98 -14.67 -24.22
CA GLN A 18 9.96 -15.69 -24.49
C GLN A 18 9.81 -16.69 -23.34
N ARG A 19 10.93 -17.17 -22.80
CA ARG A 19 10.95 -18.11 -21.68
C ARG A 19 10.31 -17.52 -20.42
N LEU A 20 10.71 -16.31 -20.04
CA LEU A 20 10.16 -15.64 -18.85
C LEU A 20 8.67 -15.33 -19.01
N ASN A 21 8.23 -14.88 -20.17
CA ASN A 21 6.81 -14.62 -20.41
C ASN A 21 5.99 -15.91 -20.41
N ARG A 22 6.52 -17.03 -20.94
CA ARG A 22 5.87 -18.33 -20.82
C ARG A 22 5.76 -18.78 -19.37
N HIS A 23 6.85 -18.73 -18.62
CA HIS A 23 6.89 -19.08 -17.19
C HIS A 23 5.96 -18.20 -16.36
N ALA A 24 5.92 -16.90 -16.65
CA ALA A 24 5.01 -15.96 -15.99
C ALA A 24 3.54 -16.29 -16.26
N ARG A 25 3.16 -16.67 -17.48
CA ARG A 25 1.77 -17.09 -17.75
C ARG A 25 1.37 -18.34 -16.97
N GLU A 26 2.31 -19.24 -16.71
CA GLU A 26 2.06 -20.48 -15.97
C GLU A 26 1.97 -20.25 -14.45
N ARG A 27 2.82 -19.39 -13.88
CA ARG A 27 2.95 -19.22 -12.43
C ARG A 27 2.37 -17.91 -11.87
N TRP A 28 2.29 -16.88 -12.70
CA TRP A 28 1.92 -15.50 -12.33
C TRP A 28 0.80 -14.98 -13.25
N PRO A 29 -0.40 -15.59 -13.24
CA PRO A 29 -1.48 -15.27 -14.19
C PRO A 29 -1.99 -13.82 -14.12
N GLN A 30 -1.69 -13.11 -13.03
CA GLN A 30 -2.00 -11.69 -12.83
C GLN A 30 -1.03 -10.72 -13.52
N VAL A 31 0.04 -11.21 -14.16
CA VAL A 31 1.03 -10.40 -14.87
C VAL A 31 0.73 -10.44 -16.37
N ASP A 32 0.53 -9.26 -16.98
CA ASP A 32 0.25 -9.15 -18.41
C ASP A 32 1.47 -9.54 -19.25
N ALA A 33 2.65 -9.08 -18.84
CA ALA A 33 3.92 -9.41 -19.48
C ALA A 33 5.13 -9.23 -18.55
N ILE A 34 6.22 -9.93 -18.85
CA ILE A 34 7.55 -9.64 -18.30
C ILE A 34 8.35 -8.84 -19.31
N THR A 35 8.77 -7.63 -18.93
CA THR A 35 9.60 -6.74 -19.74
C THR A 35 11.06 -6.81 -19.27
N LEU A 36 11.97 -6.78 -20.26
CA LEU A 36 13.41 -6.75 -20.02
C LEU A 36 14.04 -5.52 -20.68
N CYS A 37 14.97 -4.87 -19.98
CA CYS A 37 15.86 -3.85 -20.54
C CYS A 37 17.30 -4.32 -20.40
N PHE A 38 18.07 -4.35 -21.50
CA PHE A 38 19.46 -4.83 -21.48
C PHE A 38 20.44 -3.66 -21.50
N ARG A 39 21.31 -3.57 -20.49
CA ARG A 39 22.30 -2.50 -20.39
C ARG A 39 23.54 -2.99 -19.65
N ALA A 40 24.71 -2.77 -20.24
CA ALA A 40 26.02 -3.04 -19.63
C ALA A 40 26.17 -4.46 -19.05
N GLY A 41 25.73 -5.49 -19.77
CA GLY A 41 25.80 -6.89 -19.35
C GLY A 41 24.74 -7.30 -18.33
N PHE A 42 23.74 -6.46 -18.09
CA PHE A 42 22.61 -6.76 -17.22
C PHE A 42 21.29 -6.79 -17.98
N ALA A 43 20.38 -7.65 -17.56
CA ALA A 43 18.97 -7.62 -17.92
C ALA A 43 18.16 -7.15 -16.70
N TYR A 44 17.54 -5.98 -16.81
CA TYR A 44 16.63 -5.43 -15.81
C TYR A 44 15.24 -5.97 -16.08
N MET A 45 14.65 -6.63 -15.10
CA MET A 45 13.36 -7.31 -15.22
C MET A 45 12.28 -6.54 -14.48
N ALA A 46 11.16 -6.31 -15.17
CA ALA A 46 9.94 -5.76 -14.59
C ALA A 46 8.73 -6.60 -15.01
N ALA A 47 7.68 -6.56 -14.19
CA ALA A 47 6.37 -7.12 -14.50
C ALA A 47 5.41 -5.99 -14.89
N GLU A 48 4.76 -6.14 -16.04
CA GLU A 48 3.64 -5.31 -16.44
C GLU A 48 2.36 -5.89 -15.85
N LEU A 49 1.66 -5.08 -15.06
CA LEU A 49 0.42 -5.43 -14.39
C LEU A 49 -0.80 -4.82 -15.13
N PRO A 50 -1.99 -5.41 -14.96
CA PRO A 50 -3.23 -4.86 -15.48
C PRO A 50 -3.39 -3.38 -15.12
N GLY A 51 -3.66 -2.54 -16.13
CA GLY A 51 -3.76 -1.09 -15.97
C GLY A 51 -2.48 -0.32 -16.31
N GLY A 52 -1.46 -0.98 -16.87
CA GLY A 52 -0.26 -0.34 -17.41
C GLY A 52 0.78 0.05 -16.35
N GLU A 53 0.73 -0.58 -15.17
CA GLU A 53 1.71 -0.38 -14.11
C GLU A 53 2.91 -1.33 -14.32
N SER A 54 4.11 -0.77 -14.43
CA SER A 54 5.36 -1.54 -14.55
C SER A 54 6.06 -1.61 -13.19
N LEU A 55 6.24 -2.83 -12.66
CA LEU A 55 6.83 -3.10 -11.37
C LEU A 55 8.24 -3.71 -11.52
N PRO A 56 9.32 -3.01 -11.10
CA PRO A 56 10.66 -3.57 -11.14
C PRO A 56 10.83 -4.73 -10.15
N LEU A 57 11.41 -5.85 -10.60
CA LEU A 57 11.51 -7.08 -9.82
C LEU A 57 12.97 -7.38 -9.41
N CYS A 58 13.83 -7.56 -10.40
CA CYS A 58 15.21 -7.97 -10.18
C CYS A 58 16.08 -7.59 -11.38
N ARG A 59 17.40 -7.73 -11.22
CA ARG A 59 18.37 -7.57 -12.29
C ARG A 59 19.22 -8.84 -12.40
N LEU A 60 19.34 -9.32 -13.63
CA LEU A 60 20.13 -10.49 -13.99
C LEU A 60 21.46 -10.06 -14.59
N ARG A 61 22.57 -10.55 -14.05
CA ARG A 61 23.93 -10.30 -14.57
C ARG A 61 24.35 -11.42 -15.51
N PHE A 62 24.69 -11.07 -16.74
CA PHE A 62 25.28 -12.00 -17.68
C PHE A 62 26.74 -12.27 -17.31
N THR A 63 27.10 -13.54 -17.15
CA THR A 63 28.45 -13.98 -16.78
C THR A 63 29.21 -14.63 -17.93
N GLY A 64 28.57 -14.78 -19.09
CA GLY A 64 29.09 -15.55 -20.23
C GLY A 64 28.67 -17.02 -20.23
N VAL A 65 28.05 -17.52 -19.15
CA VAL A 65 27.51 -18.88 -19.07
C VAL A 65 26.06 -18.90 -19.53
N LEU A 66 25.75 -19.80 -20.46
CA LEU A 66 24.39 -20.02 -20.94
C LEU A 66 23.46 -20.41 -19.78
N HIS A 67 22.28 -19.80 -19.73
CA HIS A 67 21.20 -20.07 -18.77
C HIS A 67 21.50 -19.78 -17.29
N THR A 68 22.69 -19.30 -16.93
CA THR A 68 23.05 -18.98 -15.53
C THR A 68 23.31 -17.48 -15.37
N TRP A 69 22.54 -16.85 -14.48
CA TRP A 69 22.55 -15.40 -14.29
C TRP A 69 22.86 -15.06 -12.85
N GLY A 70 23.75 -14.08 -12.63
CA GLY A 70 23.90 -13.48 -11.30
C GLY A 70 22.62 -12.72 -10.92
N PHE A 71 22.21 -12.80 -9.66
CA PHE A 71 20.90 -12.32 -9.22
C PHE A 71 21.02 -11.15 -8.23
N ALA A 72 20.24 -10.09 -8.49
CA ALA A 72 20.06 -8.98 -7.57
C ALA A 72 18.58 -8.60 -7.50
N LEU A 73 18.05 -8.46 -6.28
CA LEU A 73 16.68 -7.98 -6.07
C LEU A 73 16.60 -6.47 -6.21
N TYR A 74 15.50 -5.99 -6.76
CA TYR A 74 15.16 -4.58 -6.72
C TYR A 74 14.94 -4.12 -5.28
N GLN A 75 15.37 -2.91 -4.95
CA GLN A 75 15.17 -2.24 -3.67
C GLN A 75 14.51 -0.88 -3.90
N ALA A 76 13.22 -0.81 -3.59
CA ALA A 76 12.42 0.39 -3.82
C ALA A 76 12.76 1.57 -2.88
N SER A 77 13.52 1.35 -1.79
CA SER A 77 13.88 2.41 -0.83
C SER A 77 14.89 3.42 -1.41
N ASN A 78 15.73 2.98 -2.34
CA ASN A 78 16.79 3.76 -2.95
C ASN A 78 16.90 3.55 -4.47
N ASP A 79 15.85 2.98 -5.08
CA ASP A 79 15.78 2.67 -6.51
C ASP A 79 17.02 1.93 -7.04
N SER A 80 17.47 0.91 -6.30
CA SER A 80 18.71 0.19 -6.60
C SER A 80 18.49 -1.33 -6.70
N TYR A 81 19.55 -2.06 -7.08
CA TYR A 81 19.53 -3.52 -7.12
C TYR A 81 20.63 -4.05 -6.21
N ARG A 82 20.26 -4.93 -5.29
CA ARG A 82 21.17 -5.52 -4.32
C ARG A 82 21.30 -7.01 -4.59
N ASP A 83 22.55 -7.48 -4.71
CA ASP A 83 22.85 -8.90 -4.89
C ASP A 83 22.19 -9.72 -3.78
N ASN A 84 21.60 -10.85 -4.17
CA ASN A 84 20.88 -11.71 -3.23
C ASN A 84 21.06 -13.19 -3.58
N ILE A 85 20.69 -14.05 -2.64
CA ILE A 85 20.79 -15.51 -2.76
C ILE A 85 19.44 -16.05 -3.25
N LEU A 86 19.46 -16.90 -4.27
CA LEU A 86 18.28 -17.60 -4.77
C LEU A 86 17.82 -18.70 -3.79
N PRO A 87 16.58 -19.22 -3.89
CA PRO A 87 16.10 -20.30 -3.03
C PRO A 87 16.98 -21.56 -3.03
N SER A 88 17.71 -21.82 -4.11
CA SER A 88 18.74 -22.87 -4.19
C SER A 88 19.96 -22.65 -3.30
N GLY A 89 20.12 -21.49 -2.66
CA GLY A 89 21.29 -21.13 -1.86
C GLY A 89 22.45 -20.53 -2.67
N LEU A 90 22.27 -20.33 -3.98
CA LEU A 90 23.30 -19.82 -4.88
C LEU A 90 23.10 -18.34 -5.21
N LEU A 91 24.19 -17.62 -5.48
CA LEU A 91 24.16 -16.22 -5.96
C LEU A 91 23.84 -16.10 -7.46
N ALA A 92 23.75 -17.22 -8.15
CA ALA A 92 23.43 -17.29 -9.56
C ALA A 92 22.64 -18.56 -9.88
N GLY A 93 21.73 -18.47 -10.83
CA GLY A 93 20.84 -19.57 -11.19
C GLY A 93 20.08 -19.27 -12.48
N SER A 94 18.97 -19.97 -12.69
CA SER A 94 18.14 -19.75 -13.87
C SER A 94 17.40 -18.43 -13.80
N ALA A 95 17.02 -17.89 -14.96
CA ALA A 95 16.24 -16.65 -15.00
C ALA A 95 14.82 -16.85 -14.46
N GLU A 96 14.24 -18.03 -14.66
CA GLU A 96 12.94 -18.43 -14.13
C GLU A 96 12.95 -18.55 -12.61
N GLU A 97 14.01 -19.13 -12.03
CA GLU A 97 14.18 -19.18 -10.57
C GLU A 97 14.32 -17.78 -9.97
N ALA A 98 15.04 -16.88 -10.65
CA ALA A 98 15.14 -15.48 -10.24
C ALA A 98 13.80 -14.75 -10.34
N LEU A 99 13.03 -14.99 -11.41
CA LEU A 99 11.66 -14.48 -11.55
C LEU A 99 10.76 -15.01 -10.45
N ASP A 100 10.84 -16.29 -10.11
CA ASP A 100 10.06 -16.87 -9.03
C ASP A 100 10.47 -16.26 -7.69
N CYS A 101 11.76 -16.17 -7.39
CA CYS A 101 12.25 -15.55 -6.16
C CYS A 101 11.74 -14.10 -5.99
N ALA A 102 11.84 -13.29 -7.04
CA ALA A 102 11.35 -11.92 -7.01
C ALA A 102 9.81 -11.83 -7.02
N GLY A 103 9.15 -12.71 -7.77
CA GLY A 103 7.69 -12.78 -7.87
C GLY A 103 7.04 -13.21 -6.56
N GLU A 104 7.64 -14.15 -5.85
CA GLU A 104 7.22 -14.57 -4.50
C GLU A 104 7.20 -13.40 -3.51
N LEU A 105 8.09 -12.42 -3.69
CA LEU A 105 8.18 -11.23 -2.85
C LEU A 105 7.25 -10.09 -3.30
N TYR A 106 7.15 -9.86 -4.61
CA TYR A 106 6.53 -8.66 -5.18
C TYR A 106 5.20 -8.91 -5.90
N LEU A 107 5.04 -10.10 -6.48
CA LEU A 107 3.90 -10.46 -7.33
C LEU A 107 2.92 -11.38 -6.63
N LYS A 108 3.34 -12.16 -5.62
CA LYS A 108 2.39 -12.85 -4.75
C LYS A 108 1.55 -11.77 -4.09
N PRO A 109 0.22 -11.81 -4.31
CA PRO A 109 -0.66 -11.18 -3.34
C PRO A 109 -0.29 -11.79 -2.01
N HIS A 110 -0.01 -11.00 -0.98
CA HIS A 110 0.04 -11.53 0.36
C HIS A 110 -1.37 -12.01 0.70
N ALA A 111 -1.69 -13.24 0.33
CA ALA A 111 -2.85 -13.94 0.85
C ALA A 111 -2.66 -13.98 2.37
N PRO A 112 -3.72 -13.65 3.14
CA PRO A 112 -3.64 -13.73 4.58
C PRO A 112 -3.28 -15.17 4.94
N GLY A 113 -2.41 -15.35 5.92
CA GLY A 113 -2.37 -16.62 6.62
C GLY A 113 -3.74 -16.83 7.27
N GLY A 114 -4.65 -17.54 6.61
CA GLY A 114 -6.01 -17.82 7.10
C GLY A 114 -7.09 -17.92 6.02
N SER A 115 -8.10 -18.74 6.30
CA SER A 115 -9.20 -19.18 5.45
C SER A 115 -10.21 -18.09 5.04
N GLY A 116 -9.80 -17.12 4.21
CA GLY A 116 -10.69 -16.12 3.60
C GLY A 116 -10.36 -14.68 3.96
N PRO A 117 -11.20 -13.71 3.58
CA PRO A 117 -10.99 -12.30 3.92
C PRO A 117 -10.98 -12.12 5.44
N THR A 118 -10.15 -11.17 5.90
CA THR A 118 -10.10 -10.75 7.30
C THR A 118 -11.46 -10.18 7.67
N ARG A 119 -12.16 -10.83 8.59
CA ARG A 119 -13.44 -10.35 9.10
C ARG A 119 -13.20 -9.16 10.02
N VAL A 120 -13.89 -8.07 9.72
CA VAL A 120 -13.90 -6.84 10.51
C VAL A 120 -15.30 -6.74 11.12
N PRO A 121 -15.44 -6.85 12.45
CA PRO A 121 -16.75 -6.79 13.09
C PRO A 121 -17.41 -5.42 12.89
N VAL A 122 -18.74 -5.40 12.86
CA VAL A 122 -19.51 -4.15 12.95
C VAL A 122 -19.06 -3.33 14.17
N GLY A 123 -18.68 -2.07 13.93
CA GLY A 123 -18.15 -1.19 14.95
C GLY A 123 -17.44 0.01 14.35
N LEU A 124 -16.40 0.51 15.03
CA LEU A 124 -15.61 1.62 14.55
C LEU A 124 -14.38 1.12 13.80
N VAL A 125 -14.28 1.45 12.52
CA VAL A 125 -13.08 1.24 11.71
C VAL A 125 -12.31 2.55 11.61
N VAL A 126 -11.05 2.56 12.07
CA VAL A 126 -10.18 3.75 12.01
C VAL A 126 -9.09 3.52 10.99
N LEU A 127 -9.05 4.37 9.95
CA LEU A 127 -7.95 4.32 8.98
C LEU A 127 -6.77 5.12 9.52
N VAL A 128 -5.59 4.52 9.54
CA VAL A 128 -4.37 5.11 10.12
C VAL A 128 -3.29 5.17 9.05
N GLY A 129 -2.92 6.36 8.61
CA GLY A 129 -1.81 6.53 7.68
C GLY A 129 -1.63 7.97 7.17
N PRO A 130 -0.44 8.32 6.68
CA PRO A 130 -0.13 9.66 6.22
C PRO A 130 -0.95 10.07 4.98
N PRO A 131 -1.00 11.37 4.64
CA PRO A 131 -1.52 11.80 3.34
C PRO A 131 -0.85 11.04 2.20
N ALA A 132 -1.58 10.84 1.10
CA ALA A 132 -1.14 10.03 -0.02
C ALA A 132 -0.92 8.54 0.26
N SER A 133 -1.33 7.97 1.41
CA SER A 133 -1.14 6.54 1.69
C SER A 133 -2.14 5.57 1.02
N GLY A 134 -3.13 6.08 0.29
CA GLY A 134 -4.14 5.26 -0.40
C GLY A 134 -5.47 5.03 0.33
N LYS A 135 -5.67 5.61 1.53
CA LYS A 135 -6.92 5.49 2.34
C LYS A 135 -8.20 5.73 1.53
N THR A 136 -8.32 6.91 0.91
CA THR A 136 -9.51 7.29 0.14
C THR A 136 -9.79 6.33 -1.02
N SER A 137 -8.75 5.87 -1.72
CA SER A 137 -8.90 4.88 -2.80
C SER A 137 -9.35 3.51 -2.29
N PHE A 138 -8.85 3.09 -1.12
CA PHE A 138 -9.28 1.86 -0.46
C PHE A 138 -10.75 1.94 0.00
N VAL A 139 -11.17 3.07 0.57
CA VAL A 139 -12.57 3.30 0.97
C VAL A 139 -13.51 3.23 -0.22
N ARG A 140 -13.17 3.92 -1.33
CA ARG A 140 -13.94 3.85 -2.58
C ARG A 140 -14.06 2.41 -3.08
N ALA A 141 -13.01 1.62 -2.94
CA ALA A 141 -13.04 0.20 -3.30
C ALA A 141 -13.92 -0.64 -2.37
N LEU A 142 -13.98 -0.35 -1.07
CA LEU A 142 -14.92 -1.02 -0.15
C LEU A 142 -16.38 -0.70 -0.49
N ILE A 143 -16.70 0.56 -0.80
CA ILE A 143 -18.03 1.00 -1.24
C ILE A 143 -18.43 0.31 -2.55
N ALA A 144 -17.56 0.34 -3.55
CA ALA A 144 -17.83 -0.29 -4.85
C ALA A 144 -18.06 -1.81 -4.75
N ARG A 145 -17.58 -2.44 -3.68
CA ARG A 145 -17.79 -3.86 -3.38
C ARG A 145 -18.99 -4.14 -2.48
N GLY A 146 -19.75 -3.10 -2.11
CA GLY A 146 -20.89 -3.21 -1.19
C GLY A 146 -20.52 -3.69 0.21
N GLN A 147 -19.27 -3.49 0.64
CA GLN A 147 -18.85 -3.85 2.01
C GLN A 147 -19.27 -2.80 3.04
N ILE A 148 -19.40 -1.55 2.61
CA ILE A 148 -19.91 -0.43 3.38
C ILE A 148 -20.68 0.51 2.46
N ASP A 149 -21.63 1.24 3.02
CA ASP A 149 -22.32 2.34 2.32
C ASP A 149 -21.47 3.62 2.37
N GLU A 150 -21.73 4.56 1.47
CA GLU A 150 -21.07 5.87 1.46
C GLU A 150 -21.23 6.60 2.80
N ASP A 151 -22.44 6.57 3.36
CA ASP A 151 -22.77 7.16 4.67
C ASP A 151 -21.99 6.54 5.83
N ALA A 152 -21.36 5.37 5.66
CA ALA A 152 -20.51 4.78 6.69
C ALA A 152 -19.18 5.51 6.82
N VAL A 153 -18.75 6.24 5.80
CA VAL A 153 -17.49 6.96 5.77
C VAL A 153 -17.67 8.34 6.39
N VAL A 154 -16.85 8.65 7.38
CA VAL A 154 -16.84 9.96 8.03
C VAL A 154 -15.46 10.57 7.84
N SER A 155 -15.33 11.43 6.82
CA SER A 155 -14.08 12.11 6.48
C SER A 155 -14.01 13.55 7.01
N SER A 156 -12.91 13.90 7.65
CA SER A 156 -12.68 15.30 8.09
C SER A 156 -12.47 16.25 6.91
N ASP A 157 -11.92 15.76 5.79
CA ASP A 157 -11.72 16.57 4.58
C ASP A 157 -13.06 16.86 3.88
N GLU A 158 -13.97 15.87 3.82
CA GLU A 158 -15.33 16.05 3.28
C GLU A 158 -16.16 16.99 4.17
N ILE A 159 -16.12 16.79 5.49
CA ILE A 159 -16.81 17.68 6.45
C ILE A 159 -16.30 19.12 6.33
N ARG A 160 -14.99 19.31 6.17
CA ARG A 160 -14.41 20.65 5.95
C ARG A 160 -14.98 21.29 4.69
N ALA A 161 -15.04 20.54 3.58
CA ALA A 161 -15.59 21.04 2.32
C ALA A 161 -17.09 21.35 2.42
N GLU A 162 -17.86 20.54 3.15
CA GLU A 162 -19.29 20.77 3.38
C GLU A 162 -19.57 22.00 4.25
N LEU A 163 -18.83 22.18 5.34
CA LEU A 163 -19.08 23.26 6.31
C LEU A 163 -18.58 24.62 5.83
N PHE A 164 -17.49 24.63 5.05
CA PHE A 164 -16.75 25.86 4.73
C PHE A 164 -16.57 26.10 3.22
N GLY A 165 -16.95 25.15 2.37
CA GLY A 165 -16.74 25.25 0.93
C GLY A 165 -15.25 25.22 0.55
N THR A 166 -14.93 25.84 -0.59
CA THR A 166 -13.55 25.96 -1.12
C THR A 166 -12.91 27.32 -0.84
N SER A 167 -13.63 28.24 -0.20
CA SER A 167 -13.14 29.59 0.06
C SER A 167 -12.51 29.65 1.45
N PRO A 168 -11.38 30.37 1.64
CA PRO A 168 -10.82 30.56 2.95
C PRO A 168 -11.85 31.27 3.83
N THR A 169 -12.14 30.69 4.98
CA THR A 169 -13.05 31.27 5.96
C THR A 169 -12.32 32.34 6.76
N ASP A 170 -12.97 33.47 7.03
CA ASP A 170 -12.49 34.46 8.03
C ASP A 170 -12.57 33.94 9.48
N ALA A 171 -12.94 32.67 9.67
CA ALA A 171 -13.03 32.04 10.97
C ALA A 171 -11.65 31.69 11.51
N ASP A 172 -11.50 31.80 12.83
CA ASP A 172 -10.36 31.30 13.58
C ASP A 172 -10.12 29.80 13.24
N PRO A 173 -8.92 29.42 12.76
CA PRO A 173 -8.60 28.05 12.39
C PRO A 173 -8.92 27.02 13.47
N ASP A 174 -8.67 27.35 14.74
CA ASP A 174 -8.93 26.44 15.86
C ASP A 174 -10.43 26.20 16.07
N ALA A 175 -11.25 27.25 15.90
CA ALA A 175 -12.70 27.14 15.97
C ALA A 175 -13.26 26.36 14.77
N ALA A 176 -12.67 26.52 13.58
CA ALA A 176 -13.05 25.78 12.38
C ALA A 176 -12.77 24.28 12.55
N ASP A 177 -11.58 23.92 13.04
CA ASP A 177 -11.20 22.54 13.32
C ASP A 177 -12.08 21.92 14.42
N ALA A 178 -12.41 22.67 15.47
CA ALA A 178 -13.32 22.21 16.51
C ALA A 178 -14.70 21.81 15.95
N ARG A 179 -15.27 22.62 15.05
CA ARG A 179 -16.54 22.33 14.37
C ARG A 179 -16.46 21.09 13.48
N ILE A 180 -15.34 20.89 12.76
CA ILE A 180 -15.11 19.69 11.95
C ILE A 180 -15.08 18.44 12.85
N PHE A 181 -14.35 18.49 13.96
CA PHE A 181 -14.25 17.36 14.87
C PHE A 181 -15.57 17.07 15.59
N GLU A 182 -16.33 18.09 15.97
CA GLU A 182 -17.67 17.94 16.53
C GLU A 182 -18.62 17.25 15.55
N GLU A 183 -18.65 17.71 14.29
CA GLU A 183 -19.49 17.13 13.26
C GLU A 183 -19.08 15.68 12.92
N ARG A 184 -17.77 15.42 12.83
CA ARG A 184 -17.25 14.06 12.63
C ARG A 184 -17.72 13.12 13.75
N ASP A 185 -17.54 13.55 14.99
CA ASP A 185 -17.92 12.76 16.14
C ASP A 185 -19.44 12.54 16.21
N ARG A 186 -20.23 13.55 15.86
CA ARG A 186 -21.70 13.45 15.76
C ARG A 186 -22.12 12.38 14.75
N ARG A 187 -21.52 12.34 13.56
CA ARG A 187 -21.79 11.32 12.53
C ARG A 187 -21.39 9.92 12.99
N ILE A 188 -20.22 9.78 13.60
CA ILE A 188 -19.76 8.50 14.15
C ILE A 188 -20.70 8.01 15.26
N VAL A 189 -21.05 8.90 16.20
CA VAL A 189 -21.99 8.59 17.29
C VAL A 189 -23.33 8.12 16.76
N ALA A 190 -23.89 8.80 15.76
CA ALA A 190 -25.18 8.43 15.18
C ALA A 190 -25.17 6.99 14.62
N ARG A 191 -24.12 6.62 13.90
CA ARG A 191 -24.00 5.26 13.33
C ARG A 191 -23.79 4.19 14.40
N LEU A 192 -22.89 4.43 15.35
CA LEU A 192 -22.62 3.47 16.42
C LEU A 192 -23.85 3.29 17.32
N ALA A 193 -24.63 4.35 17.58
CA ALA A 193 -25.89 4.26 18.30
C ALA A 193 -26.95 3.42 17.56
N ALA A 194 -26.93 3.43 16.22
CA ALA A 194 -27.77 2.58 15.38
C ALA A 194 -27.22 1.15 15.23
N GLY A 195 -26.11 0.80 15.89
CA GLY A 195 -25.46 -0.50 15.74
C GLY A 195 -24.84 -0.72 14.35
N GLN A 196 -24.50 0.35 13.64
CA GLN A 196 -23.93 0.33 12.29
C GLN A 196 -22.44 0.64 12.31
N THR A 197 -21.71 0.13 11.31
CA THR A 197 -20.29 0.43 11.13
C THR A 197 -20.08 1.92 10.84
N ALA A 198 -19.08 2.53 11.47
CA ALA A 198 -18.56 3.84 11.11
C ALA A 198 -17.08 3.72 10.72
N VAL A 199 -16.69 4.35 9.60
CA VAL A 199 -15.31 4.39 9.10
C VAL A 199 -14.77 5.80 9.27
N ALA A 200 -13.87 6.00 10.23
CA ALA A 200 -13.20 7.28 10.44
C ALA A 200 -12.06 7.45 9.42
N GLU A 201 -12.32 8.24 8.36
CA GLU A 201 -11.38 8.50 7.26
C GLU A 201 -10.64 9.81 7.51
N SER A 202 -9.43 9.70 8.03
CA SER A 202 -8.51 10.82 8.28
C SER A 202 -7.10 10.26 8.38
N THR A 203 -6.08 11.08 8.66
CA THR A 203 -4.72 10.56 8.84
C THR A 203 -4.60 9.69 10.09
N ASN A 204 -5.21 10.11 11.20
CA ASN A 204 -5.26 9.41 12.50
C ASN A 204 -3.90 8.90 13.00
N VAL A 205 -2.80 9.57 12.62
CA VAL A 205 -1.44 9.12 12.96
C VAL A 205 -1.03 9.44 14.41
N THR A 206 -1.72 10.39 15.06
CA THR A 206 -1.43 10.79 16.45
C THR A 206 -2.25 9.97 17.47
N PRO A 207 -1.68 9.67 18.66
CA PRO A 207 -2.43 9.01 19.74
C PRO A 207 -3.65 9.81 20.19
N GLN A 208 -3.55 11.14 20.22
CA GLN A 208 -4.66 12.01 20.62
C GLN A 208 -5.87 11.89 19.69
N ALA A 209 -5.65 11.88 18.37
CA ALA A 209 -6.73 11.72 17.39
C ALA A 209 -7.45 10.38 17.58
N ARG A 210 -6.68 9.29 17.80
CA ARG A 210 -7.25 7.95 18.00
C ARG A 210 -7.91 7.80 19.36
N GLY A 211 -7.34 8.35 20.43
CA GLY A 211 -7.88 8.27 21.78
C GLY A 211 -9.31 8.82 21.87
N ARG A 212 -9.58 9.94 21.17
CA ARG A 212 -10.94 10.51 21.08
C ARG A 212 -11.93 9.56 20.39
N LEU A 213 -11.53 8.97 19.25
CA LEU A 213 -12.35 8.01 18.50
C LEU A 213 -12.61 6.72 19.31
N ILE A 214 -11.59 6.19 19.98
CA ILE A 214 -11.70 5.02 20.86
C ILE A 214 -12.66 5.30 22.02
N ALA A 215 -12.58 6.49 22.62
CA ALA A 215 -13.48 6.88 23.70
C ALA A 215 -14.96 6.90 23.24
N ILE A 216 -15.23 7.35 22.01
CA ILE A 216 -16.58 7.29 21.42
C ILE A 216 -17.02 5.84 21.27
N ALA A 217 -16.22 4.97 20.64
CA ALA A 217 -16.59 3.57 20.43
C ALA A 217 -16.86 2.82 21.76
N LYS A 218 -16.04 3.08 22.78
CA LYS A 218 -16.22 2.50 24.13
C LYS A 218 -17.59 2.83 24.74
N ARG A 219 -18.14 4.02 24.53
CA ARG A 219 -19.46 4.41 25.05
C ARG A 219 -20.60 3.55 24.48
N PHE A 220 -20.40 2.97 23.31
CA PHE A 220 -21.38 2.10 22.63
C PHE A 220 -21.01 0.63 22.71
N ASN A 221 -19.96 0.26 23.45
CA ASN A 221 -19.37 -1.09 23.45
C ASN A 221 -19.04 -1.60 22.03
N ALA A 222 -18.73 -0.69 21.11
CA ALA A 222 -18.41 -1.04 19.73
C ALA A 222 -16.93 -1.45 19.63
N PRO A 223 -16.59 -2.55 18.93
CA PRO A 223 -15.21 -2.92 18.70
C PRO A 223 -14.52 -1.88 17.81
N VAL A 224 -13.25 -1.60 18.12
CA VAL A 224 -12.39 -0.72 17.33
C VAL A 224 -11.43 -1.56 16.50
N THR A 225 -11.55 -1.46 15.18
CA THR A 225 -10.60 -2.05 14.22
C THR A 225 -9.75 -0.95 13.60
N MET A 226 -8.43 -1.07 13.66
CA MET A 226 -7.51 -0.12 13.03
C MET A 226 -6.89 -0.70 11.77
N LEU A 227 -7.06 0.00 10.66
CA LEU A 227 -6.49 -0.35 9.36
C LEU A 227 -5.33 0.59 9.04
N ARG A 228 -4.11 0.04 9.05
CA ARG A 228 -2.87 0.78 8.87
C ARG A 228 -2.45 0.82 7.40
N PHE A 229 -2.02 1.98 6.94
CA PHE A 229 -1.48 2.20 5.60
C PHE A 229 -0.03 2.63 5.73
N THR A 230 0.89 1.66 5.57
CA THR A 230 2.34 1.83 5.81
C THR A 230 3.17 1.77 4.51
N PRO A 231 2.85 2.51 3.44
CA PRO A 231 3.77 2.57 2.31
C PRO A 231 5.04 3.34 2.70
N ASP A 232 6.15 2.99 2.06
CA ASP A 232 7.40 3.72 2.24
C ASP A 232 7.27 5.20 1.83
N LEU A 233 8.12 6.01 2.45
CA LEU A 233 8.17 7.45 2.24
C LEU A 233 8.35 7.84 0.77
N ALA A 234 9.18 7.12 0.00
CA ALA A 234 9.38 7.41 -1.42
C ALA A 234 8.07 7.30 -2.22
N VAL A 235 7.25 6.28 -1.92
CA VAL A 235 5.96 6.06 -2.59
C VAL A 235 4.97 7.14 -2.19
N LEU A 236 4.93 7.51 -0.90
CA LEU A 236 4.06 8.59 -0.42
C LEU A 236 4.34 9.91 -1.14
N LEU A 237 5.62 10.25 -1.29
CA LEU A 237 6.04 11.48 -1.95
C LEU A 237 5.74 11.46 -3.45
N GLN A 238 6.02 10.34 -4.12
CA GLN A 238 5.67 10.17 -5.54
C GLN A 238 4.15 10.30 -5.76
N GLN A 239 3.35 9.63 -4.92
CA GLN A 239 1.89 9.69 -5.01
C GLN A 239 1.35 11.08 -4.68
N HIS A 240 1.95 11.78 -3.72
CA HIS A 240 1.58 13.16 -3.41
C HIS A 240 1.88 14.11 -4.57
N ALA A 241 3.07 14.02 -5.18
CA ALA A 241 3.44 14.82 -6.33
C ALA A 241 2.48 14.63 -7.52
N GLY A 242 2.00 13.40 -7.74
CA GLY A 242 1.03 13.10 -8.80
C GLY A 242 -0.40 13.60 -8.52
N ARG A 243 -0.74 14.00 -7.28
CA ARG A 243 -2.10 14.46 -6.93
C ARG A 243 -2.35 15.95 -7.21
N GLY A 244 -1.30 16.77 -7.34
CA GLY A 244 -1.43 18.21 -7.56
C GLY A 244 -2.17 18.98 -6.45
N ARG A 245 -2.29 18.41 -5.24
CA ARG A 245 -2.87 19.08 -4.07
C ARG A 245 -1.94 20.19 -3.58
N THR A 246 -2.48 21.37 -3.30
CA THR A 246 -1.72 22.56 -2.85
C THR A 246 -1.80 22.80 -1.35
N ASP A 247 -2.68 22.09 -0.65
CA ASP A 247 -2.95 22.25 0.78
C ASP A 247 -1.92 21.55 1.68
N LEU A 248 -1.09 20.67 1.12
CA LEU A 248 -0.05 19.94 1.83
C LEU A 248 1.25 19.99 1.05
N THR A 249 2.37 20.11 1.76
CA THR A 249 3.71 20.05 1.16
C THR A 249 4.33 18.66 1.30
N ALA A 250 5.37 18.39 0.52
CA ALA A 250 6.20 17.21 0.69
C ALA A 250 6.83 17.11 2.09
N ALA A 251 7.11 18.24 2.75
CA ALA A 251 7.61 18.27 4.12
C ALA A 251 6.54 17.79 5.12
N ASP A 252 5.28 18.19 4.92
CA ASP A 252 4.17 17.73 5.74
C ASP A 252 3.96 16.23 5.61
N VAL A 253 4.01 15.69 4.38
CA VAL A 253 3.92 14.24 4.15
C VAL A 253 5.01 13.48 4.90
N ARG A 254 6.25 13.99 4.90
CA ARG A 254 7.37 13.43 5.69
C ARG A 254 7.07 13.48 7.19
N ALA A 255 6.55 14.59 7.69
CA ALA A 255 6.20 14.76 9.09
C ALA A 255 5.11 13.76 9.51
N TYR A 256 4.03 13.62 8.73
CA TYR A 256 2.99 12.62 8.98
C TYR A 256 3.53 11.19 8.99
N ALA A 257 4.41 10.85 8.04
CA ALA A 257 5.03 9.52 7.99
C ALA A 257 5.92 9.25 9.22
N ALA A 258 6.69 10.24 9.67
CA ALA A 258 7.52 10.13 10.88
C ALA A 258 6.66 9.97 12.15
N VAL A 259 5.57 10.74 12.27
CA VAL A 259 4.60 10.60 13.38
C VAL A 259 3.98 9.21 13.38
N MET A 260 3.56 8.69 12.22
CA MET A 260 3.03 7.33 12.11
C MET A 260 4.06 6.28 12.54
N ALA A 261 5.30 6.37 12.05
CA ALA A 261 6.35 5.43 12.40
C ALA A 261 6.63 5.41 13.91
N ARG A 262 6.55 6.58 14.57
CA ARG A 262 6.77 6.71 16.01
C ARG A 262 5.58 6.25 16.86
N HIS A 263 4.35 6.44 16.39
CA HIS A 263 3.17 6.36 17.24
C HIS A 263 2.08 5.40 16.77
N ALA A 264 2.23 4.72 15.65
CA ALA A 264 1.22 3.81 15.10
C ALA A 264 1.75 2.37 14.91
N GLY A 265 2.71 1.95 15.74
CA GLY A 265 3.11 0.55 15.85
C GLY A 265 1.95 -0.34 16.31
N THR A 266 1.89 -1.60 15.85
CA THR A 266 0.75 -2.50 16.12
C THR A 266 0.47 -2.66 17.60
N ASP A 267 1.52 -2.79 18.42
CA ASP A 267 1.38 -3.04 19.85
C ASP A 267 0.92 -1.78 20.58
N GLN A 268 1.38 -0.62 20.14
CA GLN A 268 0.90 0.65 20.65
C GLN A 268 -0.60 0.82 20.33
N LEU A 269 -1.01 0.58 19.08
CA LEU A 269 -2.42 0.69 18.69
C LEU A 269 -3.33 -0.25 19.49
N ARG A 270 -2.88 -1.47 19.78
CA ARG A 270 -3.58 -2.41 20.68
C ARG A 270 -3.66 -1.86 22.10
N SER A 271 -2.55 -1.34 22.63
CA SER A 271 -2.51 -0.77 23.99
C SER A 271 -3.42 0.45 24.16
N GLU A 272 -3.66 1.21 23.09
CA GLU A 272 -4.60 2.35 23.09
C GLU A 272 -6.06 1.92 23.16
N GLY A 273 -6.37 0.67 22.80
CA GLY A 273 -7.71 0.09 22.85
C GLY A 273 -8.25 -0.41 21.52
N ALA A 274 -7.41 -0.62 20.50
CA ALA A 274 -7.82 -1.34 19.30
C ALA A 274 -8.07 -2.82 19.61
N ASN A 275 -9.26 -3.33 19.29
CA ASN A 275 -9.58 -4.75 19.38
C ASN A 275 -8.84 -5.56 18.30
N ALA A 276 -8.68 -4.96 17.12
CA ALA A 276 -7.96 -5.56 16.00
C ALA A 276 -7.13 -4.49 15.26
N VAL A 277 -5.97 -4.91 14.75
CA VAL A 277 -5.05 -4.05 13.98
C VAL A 277 -4.57 -4.84 12.78
N HIS A 278 -4.75 -4.27 11.59
CA HIS A 278 -4.34 -4.89 10.33
C HIS A 278 -3.58 -3.89 9.46
N ASP A 279 -2.53 -4.35 8.80
CA ASP A 279 -1.91 -3.60 7.71
C ASP A 279 -2.73 -3.84 6.44
N VAL A 280 -3.10 -2.76 5.76
CA VAL A 280 -3.78 -2.81 4.47
C VAL A 280 -2.73 -3.02 3.39
N PRO A 281 -2.86 -4.07 2.56
CA PRO A 281 -1.91 -4.30 1.49
C PRO A 281 -1.82 -3.12 0.52
N GLY A 282 -0.60 -2.78 0.11
CA GLY A 282 -0.32 -1.60 -0.71
C GLY A 282 0.21 -1.94 -2.11
N ARG A 283 0.33 -0.93 -2.98
CA ARG A 283 0.82 -1.07 -4.36
C ARG A 283 2.19 -1.76 -4.49
N ARG A 284 3.07 -1.64 -3.48
CA ARG A 284 4.36 -2.34 -3.48
C ARG A 284 4.26 -3.85 -3.45
N GLN A 285 3.12 -4.37 -3.00
CA GLN A 285 2.81 -5.79 -2.99
C GLN A 285 2.04 -6.18 -4.28
N GLY A 286 2.04 -5.31 -5.30
CA GLY A 286 1.22 -5.47 -6.52
C GLY A 286 -0.28 -5.35 -6.27
N VAL A 287 -0.70 -4.85 -5.10
CA VAL A 287 -2.10 -4.88 -4.68
C VAL A 287 -2.79 -3.56 -5.04
N THR A 288 -3.75 -3.63 -5.96
CA THR A 288 -4.64 -2.51 -6.28
C THR A 288 -5.56 -2.20 -5.08
N PRO A 289 -6.13 -0.99 -4.97
CA PRO A 289 -7.12 -0.71 -3.91
C PRO A 289 -8.29 -1.70 -3.88
N ALA A 290 -8.71 -2.22 -5.04
CA ALA A 290 -9.77 -3.23 -5.15
C ALA A 290 -9.34 -4.59 -4.58
N HIS A 291 -8.11 -5.02 -4.86
CA HIS A 291 -7.56 -6.22 -4.26
C HIS A 291 -7.37 -6.03 -2.75
N ALA A 292 -6.82 -4.90 -2.31
CA ALA A 292 -6.66 -4.55 -0.90
C ALA A 292 -8.00 -4.61 -0.16
N ALA A 293 -9.05 -4.03 -0.73
CA ALA A 293 -10.41 -4.09 -0.18
C ALA A 293 -10.96 -5.52 -0.14
N ALA A 294 -10.61 -6.39 -1.09
CA ALA A 294 -11.01 -7.80 -1.07
C ALA A 294 -10.37 -8.61 0.07
N HIS A 295 -9.30 -8.11 0.71
CA HIS A 295 -8.73 -8.73 1.92
C HIS A 295 -9.56 -8.53 3.17
N PHE A 296 -10.56 -7.64 3.14
CA PHE A 296 -11.39 -7.31 4.30
C PHE A 296 -12.86 -7.57 4.00
N SER A 297 -13.56 -8.12 4.98
CA SER A 297 -15.01 -8.26 4.94
C SER A 297 -15.60 -7.65 6.20
N ILE A 298 -16.44 -6.63 6.04
CA ILE A 298 -17.07 -5.92 7.16
C ILE A 298 -18.41 -6.60 7.43
N THR A 299 -18.53 -7.28 8.58
CA THR A 299 -19.66 -8.18 8.92
C THR A 299 -20.00 -8.14 10.39
#